data_AF-A0A370AJR4-F1
#
_entry.id   AF-A0A370AJR4-F1
#
_cell.length_a   1.000
_cell.length_b   1.000
_cell.length_c   1.000
_cell.angle_alpha   90.00
_cell.angle_beta   90.00
_cell.angle_gamma   90.00
#
_symmetry.space_group_name_H-M   'P 1'
#
loop_
_entity.id
_entity.type
_entity.pdbx_description
1 polymer ?
#
loop_
_entity_poly.entity_id
_entity_poly.type
_entity_poly.pdbx_seq_one_letter_code
_entity_poly.pdbx_strand_id
1 'polypeptide(L)' 'MIDFKRSIVQLENNKFIFENLILGIFREQANWKPDEERWSIIEILNHLIDIEIEDFRYNLNLILFSPEKEWPSRPMCQHS' A
#
# COMPACT_ATOMS: atom_id res chain seq x y z
N MET A 1 16.06 -16.34 -7.26
CA MET A 1 16.17 -15.43 -8.42
C MET A 1 14.85 -14.68 -8.52
N ILE A 2 14.88 -13.35 -8.61
CA ILE A 2 13.66 -12.54 -8.72
C ILE A 2 13.05 -12.78 -10.12
N ASP A 3 11.78 -13.14 -10.18
CA ASP A 3 11.02 -13.27 -11.42
C ASP A 3 10.19 -12.00 -11.63
N PHE A 4 10.76 -11.04 -12.36
CA PHE A 4 10.12 -9.76 -12.62
C PHE A 4 8.78 -9.89 -13.34
N LYS A 5 8.62 -10.88 -14.23
CA LYS A 5 7.36 -11.08 -14.95
C LYS A 5 6.27 -11.52 -13.99
N ARG A 6 6.58 -12.48 -13.12
CA ARG A 6 5.65 -12.93 -12.08
C ARG A 6 5.29 -11.79 -11.12
N SER A 7 6.25 -10.97 -10.71
CA SER A 7 5.99 -9.83 -9.83
C SER A 7 5.05 -8.80 -10.47
N ILE A 8 5.26 -8.45 -11.75
CA ILE A 8 4.37 -7.53 -12.47
C ILE A 8 2.95 -8.10 -12.55
N VAL A 9 2.81 -9.36 -12.97
CA VAL A 9 1.51 -10.04 -13.05
C VAL A 9 0.82 -10.06 -11.69
N GLN A 10 1.56 -10.30 -10.60
CA GLN A 10 0.96 -10.32 -9.27
C GLN A 10 0.50 -8.93 -8.82
N LEU A 11 1.27 -7.88 -9.10
CA LEU A 11 0.87 -6.50 -8.76
C LEU A 11 -0.39 -6.08 -9.54
N GLU A 12 -0.48 -6.44 -10.83
CA GLU A 12 -1.69 -6.21 -11.63
C GLU A 12 -2.91 -6.96 -11.07
N ASN A 13 -2.72 -8.23 -10.68
CA ASN A 13 -3.79 -9.05 -10.10
C ASN A 13 -4.26 -8.53 -8.73
N ASN A 14 -3.35 -7.99 -7.91
CA ASN A 14 -3.67 -7.53 -6.57
C ASN A 14 -4.75 -6.44 -6.57
N LYS A 15 -4.79 -5.57 -7.60
CA LYS A 15 -5.88 -4.60 -7.77
C LYS A 15 -7.25 -5.29 -7.73
N PHE A 16 -7.43 -6.31 -8.57
CA PHE A 16 -8.69 -7.04 -8.64
C PHE A 16 -8.98 -7.83 -7.37
N ILE A 17 -7.95 -8.40 -6.74
CA ILE A 17 -8.09 -9.10 -5.46
C ILE A 17 -8.64 -8.15 -4.39
N PHE A 18 -8.06 -6.96 -4.24
CA PHE A 18 -8.53 -5.98 -3.26
C PHE A 18 -9.96 -5.51 -3.56
N GLU A 19 -10.28 -5.20 -4.82
CA GLU A 19 -11.64 -4.86 -5.23
C GLU A 19 -12.66 -5.95 -4.87
N ASN A 20 -12.32 -7.22 -5.10
CA ASN A 20 -13.20 -8.34 -4.76
C ASN A 20 -13.30 -8.60 -3.25
N LEU A 21 -12.21 -8.41 -2.49
CA LEU A 21 -12.21 -8.60 -1.03
C LEU A 21 -13.11 -7.58 -0.32
N ILE A 22 -13.25 -6.38 -0.87
CA ILE A 22 -14.06 -5.30 -0.28
C ILE A 22 -15.44 -5.18 -0.89
N LEU A 23 -15.75 -6.00 -1.89
CA LEU A 23 -17.04 -6.00 -2.55
C LEU A 23 -18.15 -6.40 -1.57
N GLY A 24 -19.17 -5.56 -1.44
CA GLY A 24 -20.29 -5.81 -0.53
C GLY A 24 -20.02 -5.43 0.93
N ILE A 25 -18.86 -4.86 1.26
CA ILE A 25 -18.60 -4.29 2.59
C ILE A 25 -19.26 -2.92 2.69
N PHE A 26 -20.16 -2.76 3.66
CA PHE A 26 -20.78 -1.46 3.95
C PHE A 26 -19.83 -0.53 4.69
N ARG A 27 -20.08 0.78 4.62
CA ARG A 27 -19.19 1.79 5.18
C ARG A 27 -19.00 1.61 6.69
N GLU A 28 -20.04 1.26 7.42
CA GLU A 28 -19.99 1.01 8.86
C GLU A 28 -19.06 -0.17 9.19
N GLN A 29 -19.12 -1.24 8.38
CA GLN A 29 -18.23 -2.40 8.51
C GLN A 29 -16.78 -2.04 8.17
N ALA A 30 -16.58 -1.21 7.14
CA ALA A 30 -15.25 -0.78 6.73
C ALA A 30 -14.55 0.11 7.76
N ASN A 31 -15.32 0.87 8.56
CA ASN A 31 -14.81 1.73 9.64
C ASN A 31 -14.72 1.01 10.99
N TRP A 32 -15.28 -0.20 11.12
CA TRP A 32 -15.24 -0.93 12.38
C TRP A 32 -13.80 -1.36 12.71
N LYS A 33 -13.40 -1.14 13.96
CA LYS A 33 -12.11 -1.56 14.51
C LYS A 33 -12.34 -2.70 15.52
N PRO A 34 -11.52 -3.76 15.50
CA PRO A 34 -11.62 -4.85 16.47
C PRO A 34 -11.24 -4.44 17.89
N ASP A 35 -10.31 -3.50 18.02
CA ASP A 35 -9.89 -2.82 19.26
C ASP A 35 -9.20 -1.49 18.91
N GLU A 36 -8.79 -0.71 19.91
CA GLU A 36 -8.17 0.62 19.71
C GLU A 36 -6.79 0.56 19.03
N GLU A 37 -6.09 -0.57 19.13
CA GLU A 37 -4.73 -0.75 18.61
C GLU A 37 -4.70 -1.37 17.20
N ARG A 38 -5.81 -1.94 16.74
CA ARG A 38 -5.95 -2.57 15.42
C ARG A 38 -6.57 -1.66 14.39
N TRP A 39 -6.20 -1.86 13.13
CA TRP A 39 -6.76 -1.12 12.02
C TRP A 39 -8.10 -1.69 11.55
N SER A 40 -8.99 -0.78 11.15
CA SER A 40 -10.16 -1.03 10.33
C SER A 40 -9.77 -1.33 8.89
N ILE A 41 -10.73 -1.81 8.10
CA ILE A 41 -10.52 -2.10 6.67
C ILE A 41 -10.13 -0.83 5.91
N ILE A 42 -10.78 0.30 6.21
CA ILE A 42 -10.49 1.56 5.52
C ILE A 42 -9.10 2.10 5.86
N GLU A 43 -8.63 1.95 7.10
CA GLU A 43 -7.26 2.31 7.50
C GLU A 43 -6.22 1.43 6.77
N ILE A 44 -6.48 0.13 6.64
CA ILE A 44 -5.62 -0.79 5.87
C ILE A 44 -5.54 -0.35 4.40
N LEU A 45 -6.68 -0.05 3.77
CA LEU A 45 -6.72 0.37 2.36
C LEU A 45 -6.01 1.71 2.13
N ASN A 46 -6.24 2.68 3.01
CA ASN A 46 -5.55 3.97 2.94
C ASN A 46 -4.04 3.79 3.08
N HIS A 47 -3.60 2.95 4.01
CA HIS A 47 -2.18 2.66 4.17
C HIS A 47 -1.55 2.01 2.93
N LEU A 48 -2.26 1.10 2.25
CA LEU A 48 -1.77 0.51 1.00
C LEU A 48 -1.63 1.56 -0.11
N ILE A 49 -2.52 2.55 -0.16
CA ILE A 49 -2.44 3.67 -1.11
C ILE A 49 -1.22 4.54 -0.80
N ASP A 50 -1.01 4.85 0.49
CA ASP A 50 0.17 5.60 0.93
C ASP A 50 1.45 4.86 0.56
N ILE A 51 1.55 3.56 0.82
CA ILE A 51 2.71 2.75 0.43
C ILE A 51 2.95 2.83 -1.07
N GLU A 52 1.91 2.66 -1.90
CA GLU A 52 2.08 2.64 -3.36
C GLU A 52 2.56 4.00 -3.90
N ILE A 53 2.05 5.12 -3.37
CA ILE A 53 2.36 6.46 -3.87
C ILE A 53 3.63 7.01 -3.22
N GLU A 54 3.65 7.05 -1.89
CA GLU A 54 4.63 7.76 -1.09
C GLU A 54 5.91 6.96 -0.86
N ASP A 55 5.84 5.62 -0.87
CA ASP A 55 7.02 4.78 -0.70
C ASP A 55 7.45 4.15 -2.02
N PHE A 56 6.66 3.26 -2.60
CA PHE A 56 7.10 2.44 -3.73
C PHE A 56 7.47 3.28 -4.95
N ARG A 57 6.55 4.11 -5.46
CA ARG A 57 6.81 4.94 -6.64
C ARG A 57 7.88 6.00 -6.37
N TYR A 58 7.85 6.62 -5.21
CA TYR A 58 8.84 7.62 -4.83
C TYR A 58 10.25 7.02 -4.78
N ASN A 59 10.42 5.91 -4.05
CA ASN A 59 11.69 5.23 -3.88
C ASN A 59 12.21 4.66 -5.20
N LEU A 60 11.33 4.08 -6.02
CA LEU A 60 11.72 3.58 -7.35
C LEU A 60 12.21 4.73 -8.25
N ASN A 61 11.54 5.89 -8.23
CA ASN A 61 11.98 7.06 -8.98
C ASN A 61 13.34 7.57 -8.48
N LEU A 62 13.58 7.62 -7.17
CA LEU A 62 14.88 7.99 -6.61
C LEU A 62 15.99 7.05 -7.11
N ILE A 63 15.77 5.74 -7.02
CA ILE A 63 16.76 4.74 -7.46
C ILE A 63 17.09 4.89 -8.95
N LEU A 64 16.06 5.11 -9.79
CA LEU A 64 16.24 5.13 -11.25
C LEU A 64 16.78 6.46 -11.78
N PHE A 65 16.43 7.59 -11.16
CA PHE A 65 16.63 8.91 -11.74
C PHE A 65 17.40 9.91 -10.86
N SER A 66 17.60 9.62 -9.58
CA SER A 66 18.39 10.49 -8.68
C SER A 66 19.09 9.68 -7.58
N PRO A 67 19.89 8.64 -7.93
CA PRO A 67 20.48 7.73 -6.96
C PRO A 67 21.50 8.40 -6.01
N GLU A 68 21.99 9.59 -6.36
CA GLU A 68 22.89 10.40 -5.54
C GLU A 68 22.19 11.17 -4.41
N LYS A 69 20.86 11.29 -4.44
CA LYS A 69 20.11 11.96 -3.38
C LYS A 69 20.07 11.10 -2.12
N GLU A 70 20.06 11.77 -0.97
CA GLU A 70 19.86 11.10 0.30
C GLU A 70 18.50 10.39 0.35
N TRP A 71 18.49 9.22 0.98
CA TRP A 71 17.27 8.46 1.17
C TRP A 71 16.31 9.21 2.10
N PRO A 72 15.00 9.24 1.83
CA PRO A 72 14.04 9.89 2.71
C PRO A 72 14.07 9.27 4.12
N SER A 73 14.26 10.09 5.15
CA SER A 73 14.03 9.68 6.54
C SER A 73 12.54 9.72 6.85
N ARG A 74 11.76 8.81 6.28
CA ARG A 74 10.33 8.67 6.59
C ARG A 74 10.16 7.60 7.67
N PRO A 75 9.58 7.91 8.84
CA PRO A 75 9.10 6.85 9.71
C PRO A 75 8.00 6.09 8.95
N MET A 76 8.08 4.77 8.91
CA MET A 76 6.98 3.96 8.39
C MET A 76 5.74 4.28 9.23
N CYS A 77 4.68 4.77 8.58
CA CYS A 77 3.35 5.06 9.14
C CYS A 77 3.23 6.36 9.95
N GLN A 78 2.58 7.39 9.38
CA GLN A 78 2.11 8.58 10.14
C GLN A 78 0.60 8.84 10.04
N HIS A 79 -0.14 8.06 9.25
CA HIS A 79 -1.57 8.29 9.08
C HIS A 79 -2.32 7.00 9.48
N SER A 80 -2.74 6.97 10.74
CA SER A 80 -3.85 6.13 11.25
C SER A 80 -5.01 7.06 11.53
#